data_AF-A0A3C1QZ96-F1
#
_entry.id   AF-A0A3C1QZ96-F1
#
_cell.length_a   1.000
_cell.length_b   1.000
_cell.length_c   1.000
_cell.angle_alpha   90.00
_cell.angle_beta   90.00
_cell.angle_gamma   90.00
#
_symmetry.space_group_name_H-M   'P 1'
#
loop_
_entity.id
_entity.type
_entity.pdbx_description
1 polymer ?
#
loop_
_entity_poly.entity_id
_entity_poly.type
_entity_poly.pdbx_seq_one_letter_code
_entity_poly.pdbx_strand_id
1 'polypeptide(L)'
;MRLARETDGRMTRDLFRRLLEYEQLPPNGQVSRSIGELVAGPETSRDGKLALELANLQIGMRPQDGMARQDLGWAHFRNGDYQKAFDILSEISKVGDPDNGAILAICLWHLGRQDEALDWIGEEYARRRDEMVEVRRKALGERRVLWPTHKSLLRLDREARSLFDAGSGQ
;
A
#
# COMPACT_ATOMS: atom_id res chain seq x y z
N MET A 1 -15.43 20.55 12.26
CA MET A 1 -14.75 19.27 11.91
C MET A 1 -13.49 19.49 11.04
N ARG A 2 -12.56 20.38 11.43
CA ARG A 2 -11.27 20.59 10.72
C ARG A 2 -10.06 20.01 11.46
N LEU A 3 -10.15 19.81 12.78
CA LEU A 3 -9.02 19.37 13.61
C LEU A 3 -8.53 17.94 13.34
N ALA A 4 -9.42 16.99 13.02
CA ALA A 4 -9.02 15.59 12.82
C ALA A 4 -8.25 15.34 11.50
N ARG A 5 -8.28 16.29 10.55
CA ARG A 5 -7.68 16.10 9.21
C ARG A 5 -6.21 16.50 9.13
N GLU A 6 -5.78 17.43 9.97
CA GLU A 6 -4.37 17.84 10.06
C GLU A 6 -3.59 17.06 11.12
N THR A 7 -4.27 16.22 11.92
CA THR A 7 -3.65 15.43 12.98
C THR A 7 -3.00 14.15 12.46
N ASP A 8 -3.54 13.47 11.45
CA ASP A 8 -2.99 12.18 10.98
C ASP A 8 -1.62 12.33 10.30
N GLY A 9 -1.48 13.29 9.37
CA GLY A 9 -0.19 13.57 8.73
C GLY A 9 0.86 14.15 9.68
N ARG A 10 0.43 14.95 10.68
CA ARG A 10 1.31 15.42 11.76
C ARG A 10 1.73 14.29 12.68
N MET A 11 0.81 13.37 13.01
CA MET A 11 1.10 12.19 13.83
C MET A 11 2.12 11.27 13.17
N THR A 12 2.03 11.02 11.86
CA THR A 12 3.00 10.17 11.16
C THR A 12 4.39 10.81 11.14
N ARG A 13 4.47 12.13 10.98
CA ARG A 13 5.73 12.89 11.08
C ARG A 13 6.27 13.00 12.51
N ASP A 14 5.41 13.12 13.51
CA ASP A 14 5.80 13.14 14.92
C ASP A 14 6.20 11.75 15.43
N LEU A 15 5.54 10.69 14.94
CA LEU A 15 5.96 9.31 15.14
C LEU A 15 7.38 9.15 14.58
N PHE A 16 7.63 9.57 13.34
CA PHE A 16 8.94 9.55 12.70
C PHE A 16 10.02 10.26 13.52
N ARG A 17 9.75 11.47 14.04
CA ARG A 17 10.70 12.19 14.90
C ARG A 17 11.05 11.36 16.14
N ARG A 18 10.07 10.71 16.76
CA ARG A 18 10.28 9.80 17.89
C ARG A 18 11.01 8.52 17.48
N LEU A 19 10.80 7.98 16.27
CA LEU A 19 11.47 6.74 15.83
C LEU A 19 12.98 6.91 15.67
N LEU A 20 13.41 8.08 15.19
CA LEU A 20 14.83 8.42 15.08
C LEU A 20 15.46 8.72 16.44
N GLU A 21 14.68 9.18 17.42
CA GLU A 21 15.16 9.50 18.77
C GLU A 21 15.37 8.26 19.66
N TYR A 22 14.65 7.15 19.42
CA TYR A 22 14.60 6.00 20.34
C TYR A 22 15.43 4.76 19.92
N GLU A 23 16.17 4.80 18.81
CA GLU A 23 16.96 3.66 18.27
C GLU A 23 16.19 2.34 18.06
N GLN A 24 14.87 2.33 18.26
CA GLN A 24 14.01 1.15 18.16
C GLN A 24 12.76 1.46 17.37
N LEU A 25 12.43 0.58 16.41
CA LEU A 25 11.15 0.65 15.72
C LEU A 25 9.99 0.23 16.63
N PRO A 26 8.81 0.85 16.46
CA PRO A 26 7.58 0.35 17.05
C PRO A 26 7.29 -1.08 16.58
N PRO A 27 6.26 -1.72 17.16
CA PRO A 27 5.73 -2.98 16.66
C PRO A 27 5.50 -2.90 15.15
N ASN A 28 5.90 -3.96 14.44
CA ASN A 28 5.97 -3.97 12.98
C ASN A 28 4.67 -3.49 12.31
N GLY A 29 3.52 -3.97 12.79
CA GLY A 29 2.21 -3.56 12.24
C GLY A 29 1.85 -2.08 12.43
N GLN A 30 2.46 -1.35 13.38
CA GLN A 30 2.29 0.10 13.48
C GLN A 30 3.08 0.82 12.39
N VAL A 31 4.29 0.35 12.09
CA VAL A 31 5.15 0.90 11.03
C VAL A 31 4.48 0.71 9.66
N SER A 32 4.05 -0.52 9.37
CA SER A 32 3.34 -0.85 8.12
C SER A 32 2.06 -0.02 7.95
N ARG A 33 1.30 0.17 9.03
CA ARG A 33 0.12 1.05 8.99
C ARG A 33 0.48 2.45 8.54
N SER A 34 1.53 3.04 9.11
CA SER A 34 2.00 4.37 8.72
C SER A 34 2.47 4.39 7.27
N ILE A 35 3.26 3.40 6.84
CA ILE A 35 3.75 3.30 5.46
C ILE A 35 2.58 3.22 4.48
N GLY A 36 1.61 2.34 4.68
CA GLY A 36 0.50 2.26 3.74
C GLY A 36 -0.47 3.44 3.82
N GLU A 37 -0.50 4.23 4.89
CA GLU A 37 -1.15 5.55 4.86
C GLU A 37 -0.38 6.53 3.96
N LEU A 38 0.94 6.57 4.06
CA LEU A 38 1.78 7.42 3.21
C LEU A 38 1.73 6.99 1.73
N VAL A 39 1.51 5.69 1.46
CA VAL A 39 1.39 5.13 0.11
C VAL A 39 -0.02 5.30 -0.45
N ALA A 40 -1.04 4.88 0.27
CA ALA A 40 -2.38 4.70 -0.30
C ALA A 40 -3.46 5.53 0.42
N GLY A 41 -3.07 6.35 1.40
CA GLY A 41 -3.93 7.27 2.15
C GLY A 41 -4.62 8.34 1.29
N PRO A 42 -5.42 9.21 1.90
CA PRO A 42 -5.87 10.44 1.25
C PRO A 42 -4.67 11.24 0.74
N GLU A 43 -4.85 12.04 -0.31
CA GLU A 43 -3.79 12.86 -0.89
C GLU A 43 -3.04 13.72 0.15
N THR A 44 -3.76 14.25 1.13
CA THR A 44 -3.19 15.04 2.24
C THR A 44 -2.22 14.27 3.15
N SER A 45 -2.31 12.94 3.16
CA SER A 45 -1.44 12.06 3.94
C SER A 45 -0.37 11.38 3.07
N ARG A 46 -0.47 11.43 1.74
CA ARG A 46 0.46 10.72 0.85
C ARG A 46 1.82 11.40 0.86
N ASP A 47 2.88 10.62 1.07
CA ASP A 47 4.26 11.10 1.08
C ASP A 47 5.18 9.92 0.71
N GLY A 48 5.45 9.77 -0.59
CA GLY A 48 6.25 8.65 -1.11
C GLY A 48 7.67 8.66 -0.54
N LYS A 49 8.28 9.83 -0.40
CA LYS A 49 9.64 9.96 0.13
C LYS A 49 9.71 9.45 1.57
N LEU A 50 8.80 9.89 2.43
CA LEU A 50 8.75 9.42 3.81
C LEU A 50 8.41 7.92 3.89
N ALA A 51 7.53 7.42 3.02
CA ALA A 51 7.24 5.98 2.96
C ALA A 51 8.50 5.16 2.66
N LEU A 52 9.34 5.64 1.73
CA LEU A 52 10.59 4.96 1.35
C LEU A 52 11.64 5.02 2.45
N GLU A 53 11.79 6.16 3.13
CA GLU A 53 12.67 6.29 4.30
C GLU A 53 12.28 5.30 5.40
N LEU A 54 10.98 5.20 5.72
CA LEU A 54 10.46 4.27 6.73
C LEU A 54 10.63 2.81 6.31
N ALA A 55 10.32 2.47 5.07
CA ALA A 55 10.43 1.09 4.59
C ALA A 55 11.89 0.61 4.57
N ASN A 56 12.83 1.48 4.19
CA ASN A 56 14.27 1.17 4.25
C ASN A 56 14.75 0.94 5.69
N LEU A 57 14.27 1.75 6.64
CA LEU A 57 14.58 1.57 8.06
C LEU A 57 14.00 0.22 8.58
N GLN A 58 12.78 -0.10 8.18
CA GLN A 58 12.07 -1.32 8.58
C GLN A 58 12.75 -2.59 8.05
N ILE A 59 13.08 -2.64 6.76
CA ILE A 59 13.76 -3.79 6.15
C ILE A 59 15.20 -3.93 6.65
N GLY A 60 15.89 -2.82 6.96
CA GLY A 60 17.22 -2.84 7.56
C GLY A 60 17.25 -3.51 8.94
N MET A 61 16.20 -3.35 9.74
CA MET A 61 16.06 -4.04 11.03
C MET A 61 15.47 -5.44 10.91
N ARG A 62 14.63 -5.69 9.91
CA ARG A 62 13.88 -6.95 9.75
C ARG A 62 13.99 -7.49 8.31
N PRO A 63 15.19 -7.87 7.85
CA PRO A 63 15.43 -8.20 6.44
C PRO A 63 14.69 -9.46 5.94
N GLN A 64 14.27 -10.34 6.85
CA GLN A 64 13.54 -11.57 6.53
C GLN A 64 12.02 -11.45 6.75
N ASP A 65 11.54 -10.28 7.15
CA ASP A 65 10.12 -10.07 7.43
C ASP A 65 9.36 -9.75 6.14
N GLY A 66 8.40 -10.62 5.79
CA GLY A 66 7.59 -10.46 4.59
C GLY A 66 6.77 -9.17 4.57
N MET A 67 6.35 -8.66 5.73
CA MET A 67 5.65 -7.38 5.85
C MET A 67 6.58 -6.22 5.54
N ALA A 68 7.82 -6.26 6.04
CA ALA A 68 8.83 -5.24 5.71
C ALA A 68 9.18 -5.25 4.21
N ARG A 69 9.26 -6.43 3.59
CA ARG A 69 9.47 -6.56 2.14
C ARG A 69 8.29 -5.98 1.35
N GLN A 70 7.06 -6.26 1.76
CA GLN A 70 5.86 -5.68 1.15
C GLN A 70 5.84 -4.15 1.24
N ASP A 71 6.11 -3.61 2.43
CA ASP A 71 6.14 -2.17 2.68
C ASP A 71 7.18 -1.46 1.81
N LEU A 72 8.34 -2.08 1.58
CA LEU A 72 9.36 -1.57 0.66
C LEU A 72 8.88 -1.53 -0.78
N GLY A 73 8.22 -2.59 -1.25
CA GLY A 73 7.61 -2.61 -2.59
C GLY A 73 6.55 -1.53 -2.77
N TRP A 74 5.70 -1.34 -1.76
CA TRP A 74 4.68 -0.28 -1.75
C TRP A 74 5.27 1.12 -1.78
N ALA A 75 6.35 1.34 -1.03
CA ALA A 75 7.06 2.61 -1.03
C ALA A 75 7.68 2.92 -2.39
N HIS A 76 8.35 1.94 -3.03
CA HIS A 76 8.86 2.12 -4.39
C HIS A 76 7.74 2.46 -5.39
N PHE A 77 6.60 1.77 -5.30
CA PHE A 77 5.44 2.07 -6.14
C PHE A 77 5.01 3.53 -6.02
N ARG A 78 4.86 4.06 -4.80
CA ARG A 78 4.42 5.45 -4.63
C ARG A 78 5.47 6.48 -5.08
N ASN A 79 6.75 6.09 -5.15
CA ASN A 79 7.81 6.93 -5.72
C ASN A 79 7.93 6.83 -7.24
N GLY A 80 7.09 6.01 -7.90
CA GLY A 80 7.16 5.80 -9.35
C GLY A 80 8.25 4.83 -9.78
N ASP A 81 8.92 4.15 -8.84
CA ASP A 81 9.91 3.10 -9.12
C ASP A 81 9.19 1.78 -9.47
N TYR A 82 8.39 1.78 -10.54
CA TYR A 82 7.50 0.67 -10.88
C TYR A 82 8.22 -0.65 -11.10
N GLN A 83 9.44 -0.62 -11.66
CA GLN A 83 10.25 -1.83 -11.85
C GLN A 83 10.63 -2.47 -10.50
N LYS A 84 11.20 -1.69 -9.58
CA LYS A 84 11.58 -2.21 -8.25
C LYS A 84 10.38 -2.67 -7.45
N ALA A 85 9.27 -1.92 -7.52
CA ALA A 85 8.03 -2.30 -6.88
C ALA A 85 7.52 -3.65 -7.41
N PHE A 86 7.55 -3.84 -8.73
CA PHE A 86 7.16 -5.10 -9.36
C PHE A 86 8.08 -6.25 -8.95
N ASP A 87 9.40 -6.07 -9.02
CA ASP A 87 10.38 -7.11 -8.67
C ASP A 87 10.17 -7.58 -7.22
N ILE A 88 10.04 -6.65 -6.28
CA ILE A 88 9.85 -6.96 -4.85
C ILE A 88 8.51 -7.64 -4.58
N LEU A 89 7.41 -7.11 -5.13
CA LEU A 89 6.07 -7.56 -4.79
C LEU A 89 5.68 -8.85 -5.52
N SER A 90 6.17 -9.06 -6.75
CA SER A 90 5.87 -10.28 -7.52
C SER A 90 6.50 -11.53 -6.90
N GLU A 91 7.59 -11.39 -6.15
CA GLU A 91 8.20 -12.50 -5.39
C GLU A 91 7.34 -13.00 -4.22
N ILE A 92 6.51 -12.12 -3.64
CA ILE A 92 5.70 -12.41 -2.44
C ILE A 92 4.22 -12.55 -2.72
N SER A 93 3.80 -12.36 -3.97
CA SER A 93 2.39 -12.35 -4.37
C SER A 93 2.12 -13.29 -5.53
N LYS A 94 0.84 -13.63 -5.69
CA LYS A 94 0.33 -14.36 -6.84
C LYS A 94 -0.86 -13.60 -7.42
N VAL A 95 -1.17 -13.84 -8.68
CA VAL A 95 -2.38 -13.30 -9.31
C VAL A 95 -3.59 -13.55 -8.41
N GLY A 96 -4.41 -12.51 -8.22
CA GLY A 96 -5.52 -12.52 -7.26
C GLY A 96 -5.18 -12.08 -5.84
N ASP A 97 -3.92 -11.75 -5.53
CA ASP A 97 -3.53 -11.21 -4.22
C ASP A 97 -4.27 -9.89 -3.91
N PRO A 98 -5.13 -9.85 -2.88
CA PRO A 98 -5.94 -8.68 -2.58
C PRO A 98 -5.16 -7.52 -1.95
N ASP A 99 -3.99 -7.77 -1.37
CA ASP A 99 -3.17 -6.74 -0.72
C ASP A 99 -2.25 -6.05 -1.75
N ASN A 100 -1.71 -6.80 -2.73
CA ASN A 100 -0.71 -6.29 -3.68
C ASN A 100 -1.19 -6.17 -5.15
N GLY A 101 -2.30 -6.81 -5.52
CA GLY A 101 -2.73 -6.96 -6.92
C GLY A 101 -2.94 -5.63 -7.66
N ALA A 102 -3.60 -4.65 -7.02
CA ALA A 102 -3.78 -3.33 -7.64
C ALA A 102 -2.46 -2.60 -7.88
N ILE A 103 -1.50 -2.67 -6.94
CA ILE A 103 -0.18 -2.06 -7.10
C ILE A 103 0.59 -2.75 -8.23
N LEU A 104 0.57 -4.08 -8.27
CA LEU A 104 1.24 -4.87 -9.31
C LEU A 104 0.67 -4.58 -10.70
N ALA A 105 -0.67 -4.45 -10.83
CA ALA A 105 -1.30 -4.04 -12.07
C ALA A 105 -0.88 -2.63 -12.50
N ILE A 106 -0.85 -1.65 -11.60
CA ILE A 106 -0.39 -0.29 -11.93
C ILE A 106 1.08 -0.32 -12.36
N CYS A 107 1.94 -1.08 -11.66
CA CYS A 107 3.35 -1.21 -12.03
C CYS A 107 3.49 -1.80 -13.44
N LEU A 108 2.81 -2.91 -13.72
CA LEU A 108 2.82 -3.57 -15.04
C LEU A 108 2.32 -2.63 -16.14
N TRP A 109 1.26 -1.85 -15.87
CA TRP A 109 0.75 -0.84 -16.80
C TRP A 109 1.84 0.19 -17.18
N HIS A 110 2.51 0.78 -16.18
CA HIS A 110 3.57 1.75 -16.43
C HIS A 110 4.83 1.15 -17.05
N LEU A 111 5.03 -0.17 -16.92
CA LEU A 111 6.09 -0.92 -17.59
C LEU A 111 5.71 -1.37 -19.01
N GLY A 112 4.52 -1.00 -19.52
CA GLY A 112 4.05 -1.38 -20.86
C GLY A 112 3.52 -2.81 -20.99
N ARG A 113 3.34 -3.52 -19.86
CA ARG A 113 2.86 -4.91 -19.79
C ARG A 113 1.37 -4.95 -19.44
N GLN A 114 0.55 -4.29 -20.28
CA GLN A 114 -0.86 -4.02 -19.98
C GLN A 114 -1.72 -5.29 -19.94
N ASP A 115 -1.44 -6.28 -20.78
CA ASP A 115 -2.16 -7.57 -20.78
C ASP A 115 -1.97 -8.28 -19.44
N GLU A 116 -0.74 -8.36 -18.95
CA GLU A 116 -0.44 -8.94 -17.64
C GLU A 116 -1.08 -8.11 -16.51
N ALA A 117 -1.15 -6.79 -16.65
CA ALA A 117 -1.78 -5.93 -15.66
C ALA A 117 -3.27 -6.29 -15.44
N LEU A 118 -3.98 -6.70 -16.50
CA LEU A 118 -5.39 -7.13 -16.39
C LEU A 118 -5.56 -8.40 -15.56
N ASP A 119 -4.63 -9.35 -15.67
CA ASP A 119 -4.65 -10.58 -14.88
C ASP A 119 -4.63 -10.26 -13.38
N TRP A 120 -3.84 -9.27 -12.97
CA TRP A 120 -3.67 -8.87 -11.57
C TRP A 120 -4.88 -8.16 -10.93
N ILE A 121 -5.79 -7.58 -11.73
CA ILE A 121 -7.00 -6.90 -11.25
C ILE A 121 -8.31 -7.48 -11.80
N GLY A 122 -8.25 -8.73 -12.28
CA GLY A 122 -9.40 -9.46 -12.83
C GLY A 122 -10.43 -9.93 -11.79
N GLU A 123 -11.30 -10.85 -12.21
CA GLU A 123 -12.41 -11.35 -11.38
C GLU A 123 -11.94 -12.04 -10.10
N GLU A 124 -10.86 -12.82 -10.17
CA GLU A 124 -10.30 -13.50 -8.98
C GLU A 124 -9.85 -12.48 -7.93
N TYR A 125 -9.15 -11.44 -8.36
CA TYR A 125 -8.72 -10.35 -7.48
C TYR A 125 -9.94 -9.69 -6.81
N ALA A 126 -10.97 -9.34 -7.60
CA ALA A 126 -12.18 -8.72 -7.07
C ALA A 126 -12.85 -9.60 -5.99
N ARG A 127 -13.00 -10.90 -6.27
CA ARG A 127 -13.59 -11.87 -5.33
C ARG A 127 -12.78 -11.96 -4.03
N ARG A 128 -11.45 -12.11 -4.12
CA ARG A 128 -10.57 -12.30 -2.95
C ARG A 128 -10.46 -11.02 -2.12
N ARG A 129 -10.47 -9.86 -2.76
CA ARG A 129 -10.57 -8.56 -2.08
C ARG A 129 -11.87 -8.46 -1.28
N ASP A 130 -13.01 -8.76 -1.89
CA ASP A 130 -14.31 -8.64 -1.23
C ASP A 130 -14.44 -9.61 -0.04
N GLU A 131 -13.94 -10.84 -0.20
CA GLU A 131 -13.81 -11.83 0.87
C GLU A 131 -12.95 -11.30 2.03
N MET A 132 -11.76 -10.77 1.73
CA MET A 132 -10.85 -10.21 2.72
C MET A 132 -11.50 -9.05 3.50
N VAL A 133 -12.21 -8.17 2.80
CA VAL A 133 -12.91 -7.04 3.39
C VAL A 133 -13.99 -7.51 4.37
N GLU A 134 -14.76 -8.53 3.99
CA GLU A 134 -15.80 -9.11 4.84
C GLU A 134 -15.22 -9.76 6.09
N VAL A 135 -14.16 -10.56 5.94
CA VAL A 135 -13.46 -11.22 7.07
C VAL A 135 -12.92 -10.17 8.04
N ARG A 136 -12.23 -9.14 7.55
CA ARG A 136 -11.66 -8.06 8.37
C ARG A 136 -12.75 -7.23 9.06
N ARG A 137 -13.88 -7.00 8.38
CA ARG A 137 -15.07 -6.32 8.96
C ARG A 137 -15.62 -7.08 10.16
N LYS A 138 -15.77 -8.40 10.05
CA LYS A 138 -16.25 -9.26 11.14
C LYS A 138 -15.28 -9.31 12.31
N ALA A 139 -13.97 -9.45 12.04
CA ALA A 139 -12.95 -9.60 13.07
C ALA A 139 -12.71 -8.33 13.92
N LEU A 140 -12.76 -7.15 13.30
CA LEU A 140 -12.42 -5.87 13.95
C LEU A 140 -13.66 -5.09 14.42
N GLY A 141 -14.86 -5.53 14.03
CA GLY A 141 -16.10 -4.77 14.16
C GLY A 141 -16.13 -3.55 13.24
N GLU A 142 -17.35 -3.10 12.90
CA GLU A 142 -17.58 -2.02 11.92
C GLU A 142 -16.83 -0.71 12.22
N ARG A 143 -16.44 -0.47 13.48
CA ARG A 143 -15.82 0.78 13.92
C ARG A 143 -14.28 0.78 13.92
N ARG A 144 -13.60 -0.36 13.68
CA ARG A 144 -12.15 -0.51 13.96
C ARG A 144 -11.31 -1.11 12.84
N VAL A 145 -11.80 -1.16 11.61
CA VAL A 145 -10.97 -1.58 10.46
C VAL A 145 -9.94 -0.49 10.15
N LEU A 146 -8.71 -0.70 10.61
CA LEU A 146 -7.56 0.16 10.38
C LEU A 146 -6.40 -0.66 9.81
N TRP A 147 -6.19 -0.49 8.52
CA TRP A 147 -5.04 -0.91 7.74
C TRP A 147 -4.93 -2.38 7.25
N PRO A 148 -4.59 -2.59 5.96
CA PRO A 148 -4.74 -1.58 4.90
C PRO A 148 -6.24 -1.37 4.78
N THR A 149 -6.72 -0.18 5.13
CA THR A 149 -8.15 0.04 5.31
C THR A 149 -8.82 -0.30 4.01
N HIS A 150 -10.01 -0.89 4.05
CA HIS A 150 -10.82 -1.09 2.85
C HIS A 150 -10.80 0.15 1.94
N LYS A 151 -10.82 1.35 2.52
CA LYS A 151 -10.70 2.61 1.79
C LYS A 151 -9.39 2.82 1.03
N SER A 152 -8.25 2.38 1.54
CA SER A 152 -6.94 2.54 0.88
C SER A 152 -6.75 1.52 -0.24
N LEU A 153 -7.16 0.27 -0.01
CA LEU A 153 -7.28 -0.72 -1.09
C LEU A 153 -8.22 -0.21 -2.18
N LEU A 154 -9.45 0.17 -1.84
CA LEU A 154 -10.39 0.77 -2.80
C LEU A 154 -9.84 1.99 -3.56
N ARG A 155 -8.95 2.79 -2.96
CA ARG A 155 -8.30 3.89 -3.69
C ARG A 155 -7.33 3.35 -4.73
N LEU A 156 -6.51 2.36 -4.38
CA LEU A 156 -5.59 1.70 -5.30
C LEU A 156 -6.36 0.96 -6.41
N ASP A 157 -7.46 0.29 -6.09
CA ASP A 157 -8.34 -0.34 -7.10
C ASP A 157 -8.86 0.68 -8.11
N ARG A 158 -9.32 1.84 -7.64
CA ARG A 158 -9.79 2.91 -8.53
C ARG A 158 -8.66 3.50 -9.35
N GLU A 159 -7.49 3.72 -8.73
CA GLU A 159 -6.28 4.19 -9.40
C GLU A 159 -5.90 3.22 -10.53
N ALA A 160 -5.86 1.91 -10.25
CA ALA A 160 -5.59 0.87 -11.23
C ALA A 160 -6.62 0.86 -12.36
N ARG A 161 -7.93 0.79 -12.04
CA ARG A 161 -9.00 0.72 -13.04
C ARG A 161 -9.04 1.96 -13.96
N SER A 162 -8.77 3.14 -13.42
CA SER A 162 -8.76 4.38 -14.19
C SER A 162 -7.73 4.39 -15.33
N LEU A 163 -6.64 3.61 -15.20
CA LEU A 163 -5.62 3.49 -16.26
C LEU A 163 -6.20 2.79 -17.49
N PHE A 164 -6.99 1.73 -17.30
CA PHE A 164 -7.62 0.97 -18.38
C PHE A 164 -8.77 1.74 -19.04
N ASP A 165 -9.53 2.51 -18.26
CA ASP A 165 -10.58 3.38 -18.78
C ASP A 165 -9.99 4.53 -19.62
N ALA A 166 -8.82 5.06 -19.26
CA ALA A 166 -8.14 6.10 -20.01
C ALA A 166 -7.45 5.58 -21.29
N GLY A 167 -7.10 4.30 -21.35
CA GLY A 167 -6.43 3.67 -22.50
C GLY A 167 -7.36 3.23 -23.63
N SER A 168 -8.68 3.19 -23.42
CA SER A 168 -9.68 2.76 -24.42
C SER A 168 -10.14 3.87 -25.37
N GLY A 169 -9.45 5.01 -25.37
CA GLY A 169 -9.73 6.20 -26.17
C GLY A 169 -8.77 6.46 -27.33
N GLN A 170 -8.11 5.45 -27.90
CA GLN A 170 -7.31 5.57 -29.13
C GLN A 170 -7.83 4.67 -30.24
#